data_AF-A0A521YGM3-F1
#
_entry.id   AF-A0A521YGM3-F1
#
_cell.length_a   1.000
_cell.length_b   1.000
_cell.length_c   1.000
_cell.angle_alpha   90.00
_cell.angle_beta   90.00
_cell.angle_gamma   90.00
#
_symmetry.space_group_name_H-M   'P 1'
#
loop_
_entity.id
_entity.type
_entity.pdbx_description
1 polymer ?
#
loop_
_entity_poly.entity_id
_entity_poly.type
_entity_poly.pdbx_seq_one_letter_code
_entity_poly.pdbx_strand_id
1 'polypeptide(L)'
;MPWHQLDAQAARANEDFFYLVVCASFIESGSDLYTRNLIDYYAGDPEVEGWLRERWEHEELQHGRALRTYVERVWPEFDWATAFKGFFSDYGRICSPDELEPTRARELVARCVVETGTTAYYRALSDAAPEPVLKQLAAQISKDEVNHFKHFLNYYQLYREREGAGRWVVLRALMQRLLELRDDDAECAIRHAWAGRQPARVHDKAAAAEVQQRMNRMVRRHLPVQLAINMLMKPLRLPRLLQSWLERPLVFVVNRVVLRD
;
A
#
# COMPACT_ATOMS: atom_id res chain seq x y z
N MET A 1 -16.67 6.16 9.86
CA MET A 1 -16.50 4.86 10.57
C MET A 1 -17.46 4.75 11.76
N PRO A 2 -18.08 3.58 12.02
CA PRO A 2 -18.99 3.34 13.14
C PRO A 2 -18.20 3.05 14.42
N TRP A 3 -17.53 4.06 14.97
CA TRP A 3 -16.66 3.92 16.14
C TRP A 3 -17.35 3.38 17.41
N HIS A 4 -18.68 3.43 17.46
CA HIS A 4 -19.47 2.83 18.53
C HIS A 4 -19.45 1.28 18.54
N GLN A 5 -18.99 0.65 17.45
CA GLN A 5 -18.86 -0.81 17.34
C GLN A 5 -17.44 -1.29 17.66
N LEU A 6 -16.53 -0.37 18.02
CA LEU A 6 -15.12 -0.69 18.24
C LEU A 6 -14.95 -1.63 19.43
N ASP A 7 -14.39 -2.81 19.18
CA ASP A 7 -14.02 -3.76 20.22
C ASP A 7 -12.49 -3.79 20.39
N ALA A 8 -12.00 -2.96 21.31
CA ALA A 8 -10.56 -2.88 21.59
C ALA A 8 -9.98 -4.21 22.11
N GLN A 9 -10.78 -5.04 22.81
CA GLN A 9 -10.31 -6.33 23.30
C GLN A 9 -10.09 -7.31 22.14
N ALA A 10 -11.02 -7.37 21.19
CA ALA A 10 -10.88 -8.19 19.98
C ALA A 10 -9.66 -7.76 19.14
N ALA A 11 -9.44 -6.46 18.97
CA ALA A 11 -8.27 -5.94 18.25
C ALA A 11 -6.94 -6.26 18.95
N ARG A 12 -6.92 -6.22 20.29
CA ARG A 12 -5.73 -6.48 21.12
C ARG A 12 -5.44 -7.97 21.32
N ALA A 13 -6.35 -8.87 20.94
CA ALA A 13 -6.19 -10.32 21.14
C ALA A 13 -5.01 -10.92 20.35
N ASN A 14 -4.58 -10.26 19.28
CA ASN A 14 -3.37 -10.60 18.53
C ASN A 14 -2.51 -9.34 18.35
N GLU A 15 -1.33 -9.34 18.96
CA GLU A 15 -0.39 -8.22 18.92
C GLU A 15 0.09 -7.90 17.49
N ASP A 16 0.06 -8.85 16.56
CA ASP A 16 0.46 -8.59 15.18
C ASP A 16 -0.43 -7.51 14.51
N PHE A 17 -1.70 -7.35 14.94
CA PHE A 17 -2.56 -6.26 14.45
C PHE A 17 -2.12 -4.88 14.92
N PHE A 18 -1.48 -4.78 16.10
CA PHE A 18 -0.89 -3.51 16.53
C PHE A 18 0.13 -3.06 15.50
N TYR A 19 1.09 -3.93 15.17
CA TYR A 19 2.16 -3.57 14.25
C TYR A 19 1.66 -3.35 12.82
N LEU A 20 0.74 -4.18 12.32
CA LEU A 20 0.17 -3.98 10.97
C LEU A 20 -0.52 -2.61 10.84
N VAL A 21 -1.37 -2.26 11.80
CA VAL A 21 -2.16 -1.03 11.71
C VAL A 21 -1.33 0.20 12.02
N VAL A 22 -0.36 0.12 12.93
CA VAL A 22 0.59 1.21 13.19
C VAL A 22 1.45 1.47 11.96
N CYS A 23 2.02 0.44 11.35
CA CYS A 23 2.85 0.61 10.15
C CYS A 23 2.05 1.17 8.98
N ALA A 24 0.83 0.65 8.74
CA ALA A 24 -0.09 1.22 7.76
C ALA A 24 -0.37 2.70 8.06
N SER A 25 -0.69 3.04 9.31
CA SER A 25 -0.96 4.44 9.68
C SER A 25 0.23 5.38 9.46
N PHE A 26 1.47 4.89 9.59
CA PHE A 26 2.67 5.66 9.31
C PHE A 26 2.85 5.90 7.80
N ILE A 27 2.76 4.84 7.01
CA ILE A 27 2.90 4.92 5.55
C ILE A 27 1.82 5.85 4.97
N GLU A 28 0.55 5.62 5.32
CA GLU A 28 -0.57 6.43 4.82
C GLU A 28 -0.56 7.87 5.33
N SER A 29 0.00 8.13 6.52
CA SER A 29 0.14 9.52 7.00
C SER A 29 1.35 10.23 6.38
N GLY A 30 2.31 9.48 5.83
CA GLY A 30 3.48 10.00 5.15
C GLY A 30 3.25 10.31 3.66
N SER A 31 2.11 9.89 3.10
CA SER A 31 1.80 9.98 1.66
C SER A 31 1.75 11.42 1.13
N ASP A 32 1.51 12.43 1.98
CA ASP A 32 1.49 13.86 1.64
C ASP A 32 2.73 14.34 0.86
N LEU A 33 3.92 13.85 1.22
CA LEU A 33 5.14 14.23 0.50
C LEU A 33 5.11 13.71 -0.95
N TYR A 34 4.62 12.48 -1.11
CA TYR A 34 4.55 11.79 -2.39
C TYR A 34 3.40 12.29 -3.26
N THR A 35 2.26 12.67 -2.67
CA THR A 35 1.12 13.25 -3.39
C THR A 35 1.52 14.57 -4.04
N ARG A 36 2.21 15.44 -3.30
CA ARG A 36 2.71 16.73 -3.82
C ARG A 36 3.72 16.54 -4.95
N ASN A 37 4.70 15.65 -4.77
CA ASN A 37 5.69 15.36 -5.81
C ASN A 37 5.02 14.86 -7.09
N LEU A 38 3.99 14.02 -6.97
CA LEU A 38 3.24 13.52 -8.12
C LEU A 38 2.46 14.65 -8.81
N ILE A 39 1.77 15.48 -8.04
CA ILE A 39 1.01 16.62 -8.54
C ILE A 39 1.93 17.57 -9.33
N ASP A 40 3.10 17.91 -8.78
CA ASP A 40 4.08 18.78 -9.45
C ASP A 40 4.63 18.14 -10.73
N TYR A 41 4.85 16.82 -10.72
CA TYR A 41 5.31 16.09 -11.91
C TYR A 41 4.29 16.10 -13.06
N TYR A 42 3.00 16.09 -12.74
CA TYR A 42 1.91 16.21 -13.72
C TYR A 42 1.49 17.65 -14.04
N ALA A 43 2.18 18.66 -13.50
CA ALA A 43 1.89 20.05 -13.77
C ALA A 43 1.76 20.33 -15.29
N GLY A 44 0.73 21.10 -15.64
CA GLY A 44 0.39 21.40 -17.04
C GLY A 44 -0.48 20.35 -17.74
N ASP A 45 -0.94 19.30 -17.04
CA ASP A 45 -2.06 18.46 -17.47
C ASP A 45 -3.27 18.71 -16.55
N PRO A 46 -4.21 19.60 -16.95
CA PRO A 46 -5.34 19.99 -16.09
C PRO A 46 -6.24 18.82 -15.68
N GLU A 47 -6.32 17.76 -16.48
CA GLU A 47 -7.20 16.63 -16.21
C GLU A 47 -6.61 15.73 -15.12
N VAL A 48 -5.32 15.38 -15.23
CA VAL A 48 -4.63 14.56 -14.24
C VAL A 48 -4.39 15.36 -12.96
N GLU A 49 -3.87 16.58 -13.09
CA GLU A 49 -3.59 17.45 -11.94
C GLU A 49 -4.86 17.76 -11.14
N GLY A 50 -5.97 18.06 -11.83
CA GLY A 50 -7.25 18.33 -11.19
C GLY A 50 -7.74 17.16 -10.34
N TRP A 51 -7.71 15.94 -10.90
CA TRP A 51 -8.11 14.75 -10.13
C TRP A 51 -7.16 14.45 -8.96
N LEU A 52 -5.84 14.60 -9.17
CA LEU A 52 -4.85 14.38 -8.11
C LEU A 52 -5.06 15.32 -6.91
N ARG A 53 -5.23 16.62 -7.18
CA ARG A 53 -5.43 17.64 -6.12
C ARG A 53 -6.80 17.56 -5.47
N GLU A 54 -7.86 17.44 -6.26
CA GLU A 54 -9.23 17.60 -5.74
C GLU A 54 -9.80 16.32 -5.13
N ARG A 55 -9.25 15.15 -5.47
CA ARG A 55 -9.79 13.86 -5.04
C ARG A 55 -8.73 12.99 -4.39
N TRP A 56 -7.75 12.55 -5.17
CA TRP A 56 -6.83 11.51 -4.74
C TRP A 56 -6.04 11.91 -3.48
N GLU A 57 -5.42 13.09 -3.45
CA GLU A 57 -4.70 13.59 -2.26
C GLU A 57 -5.60 13.65 -1.01
N HIS A 58 -6.86 14.05 -1.16
CA HIS A 58 -7.78 14.15 -0.03
C HIS A 58 -8.16 12.77 0.52
N GLU A 59 -8.32 11.79 -0.37
CA GLU A 59 -8.65 10.39 -0.05
C GLU A 59 -7.46 9.70 0.64
N GLU A 60 -6.24 9.84 0.11
CA GLU A 60 -4.99 9.34 0.71
C GLU A 60 -4.78 9.89 2.15
N LEU A 61 -4.89 11.21 2.31
CA LEU A 61 -4.76 11.83 3.64
C LEU A 61 -5.89 11.38 4.59
N GLN A 62 -7.06 11.02 4.06
CA GLN A 62 -8.15 10.49 4.87
C GLN A 62 -7.84 9.09 5.38
N HIS A 63 -7.18 8.24 4.60
CA HIS A 63 -6.75 6.90 5.03
C HIS A 63 -5.80 6.99 6.22
N GLY A 64 -4.76 7.83 6.12
CA GLY A 64 -3.82 8.09 7.22
C GLY A 64 -4.50 8.57 8.50
N ARG A 65 -5.40 9.57 8.39
CA ARG A 65 -6.19 10.06 9.53
C ARG A 65 -7.06 8.98 10.16
N ALA A 66 -7.72 8.14 9.35
CA ALA A 66 -8.61 7.11 9.84
C ALA A 66 -7.86 5.99 10.57
N LEU A 67 -6.72 5.55 10.03
CA LEU A 67 -5.86 4.54 10.66
C LEU A 67 -5.21 5.06 11.93
N ARG A 68 -4.68 6.29 11.92
CA ARG A 68 -4.19 6.95 13.14
C ARG A 68 -5.26 6.98 14.23
N THR A 69 -6.47 7.42 13.88
CA THR A 69 -7.60 7.49 14.81
C THR A 69 -7.93 6.10 15.38
N TYR A 70 -7.87 5.05 14.55
CA TYR A 70 -8.05 3.68 15.01
C TYR A 70 -6.96 3.28 16.01
N VAL A 71 -5.69 3.55 15.71
CA VAL A 71 -4.56 3.25 16.61
C VAL A 71 -4.72 3.97 17.95
N GLU A 72 -4.98 5.27 17.95
CA GLU A 72 -5.11 6.08 19.17
C GLU A 72 -6.29 5.62 20.04
N ARG A 73 -7.36 5.07 19.44
CA ARG A 73 -8.50 4.51 20.19
C ARG A 73 -8.23 3.12 20.74
N VAL A 74 -7.59 2.25 19.95
CA VAL A 74 -7.34 0.87 20.36
C VAL A 74 -6.13 0.77 21.26
N TRP A 75 -5.10 1.59 21.10
CA TRP A 75 -3.87 1.59 21.89
C TRP A 75 -3.50 3.01 22.36
N PRO A 76 -4.31 3.65 23.23
CA PRO A 76 -4.06 5.00 23.73
C PRO A 76 -2.74 5.13 24.51
N GLU A 77 -2.17 4.01 24.98
CA GLU A 77 -0.86 4.00 25.63
C GLU A 77 0.33 4.18 24.67
N PHE A 78 0.11 4.02 23.36
CA PHE A 78 1.16 4.19 22.36
C PHE A 78 1.25 5.64 21.91
N ASP A 79 2.41 6.28 22.13
CA ASP A 79 2.69 7.63 21.64
C ASP A 79 2.95 7.62 20.13
N TRP A 80 1.84 7.56 19.38
CA TRP A 80 1.84 7.53 17.93
C TRP A 80 2.56 8.74 17.34
N ALA A 81 2.37 9.93 17.90
CA ALA A 81 2.92 11.16 17.36
C ALA A 81 4.46 11.18 17.41
N THR A 82 5.04 10.75 18.53
CA THR A 82 6.51 10.64 18.65
C THR A 82 7.07 9.57 17.73
N ALA A 83 6.44 8.40 17.67
CA ALA A 83 6.90 7.31 16.80
C ALA A 83 6.78 7.67 15.31
N PHE A 84 5.67 8.31 14.90
CA PHE A 84 5.48 8.81 13.54
C PHE A 84 6.50 9.89 13.18
N LYS A 85 6.82 10.81 14.10
CA LYS A 85 7.85 11.82 13.86
C LYS A 85 9.22 11.19 13.58
N GLY A 86 9.57 10.13 14.33
CA GLY A 86 10.78 9.34 14.09
C GLY A 86 10.76 8.70 12.70
N PHE A 87 9.67 7.99 12.38
CA PHE A 87 9.46 7.39 11.07
C PHE A 87 9.60 8.41 9.93
N PHE A 88 8.86 9.52 10.02
CA PHE A 88 8.82 10.53 8.97
C PHE A 88 10.19 11.20 8.75
N SER A 89 10.99 11.37 9.80
CA SER A 89 12.35 11.89 9.69
C SER A 89 13.29 10.97 8.90
N ASP A 90 13.08 9.67 8.96
CA ASP A 90 13.87 8.69 8.20
C ASP A 90 13.29 8.49 6.81
N TYR A 91 11.96 8.33 6.73
CA TYR A 91 11.21 8.11 5.49
C TYR A 91 11.32 9.29 4.51
N GLY A 92 11.24 10.52 5.00
CA GLY A 92 11.36 11.72 4.16
C GLY A 92 12.74 11.90 3.51
N ARG A 93 13.77 11.16 3.96
CA ARG A 93 15.08 11.13 3.29
C ARG A 93 15.14 10.14 2.12
N ILE A 94 14.19 9.21 2.09
CA ILE A 94 14.10 8.15 1.07
C ILE A 94 13.19 8.64 -0.07
N CYS A 95 12.08 9.30 0.24
CA CYS A 95 11.16 9.91 -0.73
C CYS A 95 11.75 11.15 -1.42
N SER A 96 12.66 10.96 -2.38
CA SER A 96 13.14 12.01 -3.29
C SER A 96 12.26 12.09 -4.55
N PRO A 97 12.04 13.27 -5.14
CA PRO A 97 11.45 13.40 -6.49
C PRO A 97 12.17 12.58 -7.57
N ASP A 98 13.45 12.24 -7.34
CA ASP A 98 14.26 11.39 -8.22
C ASP A 98 13.77 9.93 -8.28
N GLU A 99 12.87 9.52 -7.38
CA GLU A 99 12.26 8.18 -7.38
C GLU A 99 11.09 8.05 -8.36
N LEU A 100 10.64 9.14 -9.00
CA LEU A 100 9.59 9.09 -10.03
C LEU A 100 10.13 8.52 -11.34
N GLU A 101 9.25 7.88 -12.12
CA GLU A 101 9.65 7.33 -13.40
C GLU A 101 10.03 8.42 -14.43
N PRO A 102 10.93 8.13 -15.40
CA PRO A 102 11.38 9.11 -16.39
C PRO A 102 10.31 9.66 -17.33
N THR A 103 9.14 9.00 -17.42
CA THR A 103 8.05 9.38 -18.33
C THR A 103 6.72 9.25 -17.61
N ARG A 104 5.77 10.14 -17.91
CA ARG A 104 4.43 10.14 -17.33
C ARG A 104 3.70 8.81 -17.55
N ALA A 105 3.79 8.22 -18.74
CA ALA A 105 3.19 6.90 -18.95
C ALA A 105 3.73 5.82 -18.00
N ARG A 106 5.05 5.81 -17.73
CA ARG A 106 5.65 4.84 -16.81
C ARG A 106 5.30 5.11 -15.36
N GLU A 107 5.24 6.37 -14.95
CA GLU A 107 4.84 6.73 -13.59
C GLU A 107 3.41 6.27 -13.31
N LEU A 108 2.47 6.45 -14.24
CA LEU A 108 1.09 5.94 -14.08
C LEU A 108 1.03 4.41 -13.98
N VAL A 109 1.94 3.71 -14.66
CA VAL A 109 2.08 2.24 -14.53
C VAL A 109 2.64 1.86 -13.17
N ALA A 110 3.64 2.60 -12.67
CA ALA A 110 4.18 2.42 -11.34
C ALA A 110 3.08 2.58 -10.28
N ARG A 111 2.24 3.62 -10.41
CA ARG A 111 1.07 3.81 -9.54
C ARG A 111 0.10 2.64 -9.60
N CYS A 112 -0.20 2.12 -10.79
CA CYS A 112 -1.03 0.91 -10.90
C CYS A 112 -0.46 -0.28 -10.09
N VAL A 113 0.87 -0.42 -9.96
CA VAL A 113 1.50 -1.44 -9.12
C VAL A 113 1.28 -1.15 -7.64
N VAL A 114 1.55 0.08 -7.21
CA VAL A 114 1.36 0.54 -5.82
C VAL A 114 -0.08 0.33 -5.39
N GLU A 115 -1.05 0.86 -6.14
CA GLU A 115 -2.48 0.70 -5.85
C GLU A 115 -2.91 -0.77 -5.78
N THR A 116 -2.31 -1.63 -6.61
CA THR A 116 -2.60 -3.07 -6.54
C THR A 116 -2.07 -3.71 -5.26
N GLY A 117 -0.85 -3.34 -4.85
CA GLY A 117 -0.25 -3.79 -3.59
C GLY A 117 -1.06 -3.34 -2.39
N THR A 118 -1.38 -2.04 -2.32
CA THR A 118 -2.19 -1.44 -1.25
C THR A 118 -3.60 -2.05 -1.20
N THR A 119 -4.26 -2.21 -2.35
CA THR A 119 -5.56 -2.94 -2.45
C THR A 119 -5.47 -4.33 -1.84
N ALA A 120 -4.46 -5.11 -2.22
CA ALA A 120 -4.29 -6.50 -1.79
C ALA A 120 -3.96 -6.59 -0.29
N TYR A 121 -3.13 -5.67 0.21
CA TYR A 121 -2.79 -5.56 1.63
C TYR A 121 -4.03 -5.29 2.47
N TYR A 122 -4.81 -4.25 2.16
CA TYR A 122 -6.00 -3.92 2.96
C TYR A 122 -7.10 -4.96 2.82
N ARG A 123 -7.18 -5.65 1.68
CA ARG A 123 -8.11 -6.78 1.55
C ARG A 123 -7.70 -7.94 2.48
N ALA A 124 -6.42 -8.28 2.52
CA ALA A 124 -5.88 -9.29 3.42
C ALA A 124 -6.08 -8.91 4.90
N LEU A 125 -5.83 -7.64 5.25
CA LEU A 125 -6.05 -7.10 6.59
C LEU A 125 -7.54 -7.18 6.98
N SER A 126 -8.45 -6.79 6.07
CA SER A 126 -9.89 -6.87 6.28
C SER A 126 -10.37 -8.30 6.50
N ASP A 127 -9.87 -9.25 5.71
CA ASP A 127 -10.25 -10.65 5.80
C ASP A 127 -9.67 -11.32 7.07
N ALA A 128 -8.48 -10.89 7.52
CA ALA A 128 -7.85 -11.39 8.75
C ALA A 128 -8.43 -10.77 10.04
N ALA A 129 -8.90 -9.51 9.99
CA ALA A 129 -9.29 -8.76 11.17
C ALA A 129 -10.50 -9.38 11.90
N PRO A 130 -10.37 -9.73 13.20
CA PRO A 130 -11.49 -10.22 14.00
C PRO A 130 -12.42 -9.08 14.46
N GLU A 131 -11.91 -7.85 14.54
CA GLU A 131 -12.61 -6.68 15.03
C GLU A 131 -13.38 -5.97 13.88
N PRO A 132 -14.68 -5.66 14.07
CA PRO A 132 -15.55 -5.19 12.99
C PRO A 132 -15.18 -3.81 12.41
N VAL A 133 -14.70 -2.88 13.23
CA VAL A 133 -14.34 -1.53 12.76
C VAL A 133 -13.08 -1.56 11.90
N LEU A 134 -12.05 -2.33 12.27
CA LEU A 134 -10.84 -2.53 11.50
C LEU A 134 -11.14 -3.22 10.18
N LYS A 135 -11.96 -4.28 10.23
CA LYS A 135 -12.42 -4.98 9.05
C LYS A 135 -13.07 -4.03 8.05
N GLN A 136 -13.97 -3.17 8.53
CA GLN A 136 -14.67 -2.21 7.68
C GLN A 136 -13.74 -1.10 7.19
N LEU A 137 -12.84 -0.58 8.04
CA LEU A 137 -11.86 0.45 7.67
C LEU A 137 -10.97 -0.04 6.53
N ALA A 138 -10.36 -1.22 6.70
CA ALA A 138 -9.51 -1.83 5.67
C ALA A 138 -10.30 -2.13 4.39
N ALA A 139 -11.56 -2.59 4.50
CA ALA A 139 -12.41 -2.80 3.31
C ALA A 139 -12.72 -1.51 2.55
N GLN A 140 -12.88 -0.38 3.25
CA GLN A 140 -13.12 0.93 2.62
C GLN A 140 -11.87 1.42 1.91
N ILE A 141 -10.71 1.38 2.57
CA ILE A 141 -9.43 1.78 1.97
C ILE A 141 -9.15 0.93 0.71
N SER A 142 -9.26 -0.40 0.82
CA SER A 142 -9.11 -1.31 -0.32
C SER A 142 -10.05 -0.99 -1.50
N LYS A 143 -11.26 -0.49 -1.23
CA LYS A 143 -12.21 -0.08 -2.28
C LYS A 143 -11.78 1.23 -2.94
N ASP A 144 -11.25 2.17 -2.17
CA ASP A 144 -10.74 3.44 -2.66
C ASP A 144 -9.53 3.20 -3.56
N GLU A 145 -8.58 2.34 -3.15
CA GLU A 145 -7.42 1.96 -3.98
C GLU A 145 -7.80 1.30 -5.31
N VAL A 146 -8.87 0.49 -5.32
CA VAL A 146 -9.39 -0.07 -6.57
C VAL A 146 -9.91 1.04 -7.50
N ASN A 147 -10.42 2.15 -6.97
CA ASN A 147 -10.85 3.29 -7.76
C ASN A 147 -9.65 4.15 -8.19
N HIS A 148 -8.69 4.42 -7.30
CA HIS A 148 -7.42 5.07 -7.63
C HIS A 148 -6.74 4.36 -8.80
N PHE A 149 -6.61 3.03 -8.71
CA PHE A 149 -6.08 2.18 -9.76
C PHE A 149 -6.79 2.39 -11.10
N LYS A 150 -8.12 2.48 -11.13
CA LYS A 150 -8.87 2.68 -12.38
C LYS A 150 -8.57 4.05 -12.99
N HIS A 151 -8.47 5.09 -12.17
CA HIS A 151 -8.11 6.43 -12.64
C HIS A 151 -6.70 6.46 -13.22
N PHE A 152 -5.71 5.95 -12.48
CA PHE A 152 -4.33 5.82 -13.00
C PHE A 152 -4.26 5.00 -14.29
N LEU A 153 -4.97 3.88 -14.36
CA LEU A 153 -5.05 3.04 -15.55
C LEU A 153 -5.69 3.78 -16.74
N ASN A 154 -6.68 4.63 -16.51
CA ASN A 154 -7.32 5.43 -17.56
C ASN A 154 -6.36 6.51 -18.08
N TYR A 155 -5.71 7.28 -17.20
CA TYR A 155 -4.72 8.27 -17.60
C TYR A 155 -3.53 7.63 -18.33
N TYR A 156 -3.07 6.47 -17.85
CA TYR A 156 -2.01 5.72 -18.52
C TYR A 156 -2.38 5.40 -19.97
N GLN A 157 -3.64 5.05 -20.24
CA GLN A 157 -4.08 4.75 -21.61
C GLN A 157 -3.99 5.99 -22.50
N LEU A 158 -4.35 7.17 -22.00
CA LEU A 158 -4.23 8.44 -22.73
C LEU A 158 -2.75 8.76 -23.02
N TYR A 159 -1.89 8.65 -22.00
CA TYR A 159 -0.46 8.94 -22.15
C TYR A 159 0.26 7.95 -23.06
N ARG A 160 -0.12 6.67 -23.03
CA ARG A 160 0.47 5.67 -23.92
C ARG A 160 0.22 5.99 -25.39
N GLU A 161 -0.96 6.49 -25.74
CA GLU A 161 -1.28 6.87 -27.11
C GLU A 161 -0.47 8.09 -27.57
N ARG A 162 -0.18 9.02 -26.65
CA ARG A 162 0.66 10.22 -26.90
C ARG A 162 2.15 9.89 -26.98
N GLU A 163 2.66 9.05 -26.09
CA GLU A 163 4.09 8.75 -25.93
C GLU A 163 4.55 7.50 -26.72
N GLY A 164 3.62 6.70 -27.27
CA GLY A 164 3.95 5.49 -28.03
C GLY A 164 4.54 4.35 -27.18
N ALA A 165 4.31 4.35 -25.86
CA ALA A 165 4.89 3.35 -24.97
C ALA A 165 4.36 1.93 -25.26
N GLY A 166 5.22 1.09 -25.85
CA GLY A 166 4.88 -0.31 -26.16
C GLY A 166 4.70 -1.19 -24.92
N ARG A 167 3.99 -2.31 -25.06
CA ARG A 167 3.69 -3.27 -23.97
C ARG A 167 4.93 -3.78 -23.23
N TRP A 168 6.07 -3.89 -23.91
CA TRP A 168 7.34 -4.34 -23.32
C TRP A 168 7.94 -3.32 -22.35
N VAL A 169 7.82 -2.02 -22.67
CA VAL A 169 8.25 -0.94 -21.77
C VAL A 169 7.44 -0.95 -20.49
N VAL A 170 6.14 -1.18 -20.63
CA VAL A 170 5.18 -1.26 -19.53
C VAL A 170 5.44 -2.49 -18.67
N LEU A 171 5.65 -3.65 -19.29
CA LEU A 171 6.02 -4.86 -18.57
C LEU A 171 7.33 -4.67 -17.79
N ARG A 172 8.33 -4.02 -18.38
CA ARG A 172 9.59 -3.73 -17.70
C ARG A 172 9.41 -2.78 -16.52
N ALA A 173 8.62 -1.70 -16.68
CA ALA A 173 8.31 -0.78 -15.59
C ALA A 173 7.53 -1.48 -14.46
N LEU A 174 6.55 -2.32 -14.79
CA LEU A 174 5.83 -3.16 -13.82
C LEU A 174 6.81 -4.07 -13.05
N MET A 175 7.67 -4.81 -13.76
CA MET A 175 8.61 -5.74 -13.13
C MET A 175 9.65 -5.01 -12.29
N GLN A 176 10.15 -3.86 -12.76
CA GLN A 176 11.07 -3.03 -11.99
C GLN A 176 10.41 -2.55 -10.70
N ARG A 177 9.18 -2.03 -10.75
CA ARG A 177 8.46 -1.60 -9.55
C ARG A 177 8.04 -2.71 -8.61
N LEU A 178 7.78 -3.91 -9.13
CA LEU A 178 7.56 -5.09 -8.29
C LEU A 178 8.84 -5.54 -7.57
N LEU A 179 10.02 -5.32 -8.17
CA LEU A 179 11.32 -5.61 -7.53
C LEU A 179 11.76 -4.48 -6.59
N GLU A 180 11.37 -3.25 -6.89
CA GLU A 180 11.60 -2.04 -6.07
C GLU A 180 10.50 -1.79 -5.04
N LEU A 181 9.45 -2.60 -4.98
CA LEU A 181 8.50 -2.65 -3.86
C LEU A 181 9.32 -3.07 -2.64
N ARG A 182 9.94 -2.06 -2.04
CA ARG A 182 11.05 -2.18 -1.11
C ARG A 182 10.53 -2.67 0.22
N ASP A 183 11.17 -3.74 0.72
CA ASP A 183 11.11 -4.09 2.14
C ASP A 183 11.51 -2.89 3.03
N ASP A 184 12.28 -1.92 2.50
CA ASP A 184 12.81 -0.76 3.24
C ASP A 184 11.71 0.12 3.91
N ASP A 185 10.57 0.35 3.26
CA ASP A 185 9.49 1.19 3.81
C ASP A 185 8.78 0.48 4.96
N ALA A 186 8.46 -0.80 4.74
CA ALA A 186 7.84 -1.66 5.74
C ALA A 186 8.79 -1.91 6.92
N GLU A 187 10.08 -2.13 6.64
CA GLU A 187 11.13 -2.29 7.65
C GLU A 187 11.33 -1.00 8.46
N CYS A 188 11.36 0.16 7.79
CA CYS A 188 11.43 1.46 8.46
C CYS A 188 10.22 1.67 9.38
N ALA A 189 9.01 1.45 8.88
CA ALA A 189 7.78 1.56 9.66
C ALA A 189 7.78 0.62 10.87
N ILE A 190 8.16 -0.65 10.67
CA ILE A 190 8.22 -1.66 11.74
C ILE A 190 9.30 -1.32 12.77
N ARG A 191 10.46 -0.82 12.35
CA ARG A 191 11.51 -0.37 13.27
C ARG A 191 10.99 0.69 14.22
N HIS A 192 10.27 1.69 13.71
CA HIS A 192 9.70 2.77 14.52
C HIS A 192 8.52 2.31 15.38
N ALA A 193 7.65 1.45 14.84
CA ALA A 193 6.56 0.84 15.61
C ALA A 193 7.11 -0.04 16.76
N TRP A 194 8.15 -0.83 16.50
CA TRP A 194 8.86 -1.64 17.50
C TRP A 194 9.51 -0.78 18.57
N ALA A 195 10.29 0.24 18.17
CA ALA A 195 10.97 1.13 19.10
C ALA A 195 9.97 1.87 20.02
N GLY A 196 8.82 2.30 19.49
CA GLY A 196 7.80 2.96 20.29
C GLY A 196 7.02 2.01 21.21
N ARG A 197 6.75 0.77 20.76
CA ARG A 197 6.02 -0.23 21.56
C ARG A 197 6.90 -0.92 22.62
N GLN A 198 8.16 -1.15 22.29
CA GLN A 198 9.12 -1.89 23.12
C GLN A 198 10.44 -1.11 23.29
N PRO A 199 10.45 0.10 23.90
CA PRO A 199 11.67 0.92 24.02
C PRO A 199 12.83 0.19 24.71
N ALA A 200 12.54 -0.61 25.73
CA ALA A 200 13.54 -1.40 26.46
C ALA A 200 14.19 -2.51 25.62
N ARG A 201 13.57 -2.92 24.51
CA ARG A 201 14.04 -3.98 23.60
C ARG A 201 14.38 -3.45 22.21
N VAL A 202 14.64 -2.15 22.07
CA VAL A 202 14.96 -1.54 20.76
C VAL A 202 16.21 -2.16 20.11
N HIS A 203 17.15 -2.67 20.90
CA HIS A 203 18.36 -3.35 20.40
C HIS A 203 18.14 -4.82 20.03
N ASP A 204 17.00 -5.40 20.38
CA ASP A 204 16.64 -6.79 20.09
C ASP A 204 16.12 -6.93 18.65
N LYS A 205 17.06 -6.89 17.70
CA LYS A 205 16.76 -7.02 16.27
C LYS A 205 16.11 -8.36 15.91
N ALA A 206 16.42 -9.42 16.67
CA ALA A 206 15.86 -10.74 16.43
C ALA A 206 14.35 -10.74 16.72
N ALA A 207 13.94 -10.18 17.86
CA ALA A 207 12.52 -10.07 18.19
C ALA A 207 11.75 -9.17 17.21
N ALA A 208 12.34 -8.06 16.76
CA ALA A 208 11.74 -7.21 15.73
C ALA A 208 11.56 -7.96 14.39
N ALA A 209 12.56 -8.74 13.98
CA ALA A 209 12.49 -9.57 12.79
C ALA A 209 11.44 -10.70 12.91
N GLU A 210 11.27 -11.28 14.10
CA GLU A 210 10.21 -12.26 14.35
C GLU A 210 8.82 -11.65 14.20
N VAL A 211 8.61 -10.41 14.68
CA VAL A 211 7.34 -9.68 14.49
C VAL A 211 7.08 -9.44 13.00
N GLN A 212 8.07 -8.93 12.27
CA GLN A 212 7.99 -8.74 10.82
C GLN A 212 7.57 -10.04 10.11
N GLN A 213 8.19 -11.17 10.46
CA GLN A 213 7.85 -12.46 9.85
C GLN A 213 6.42 -12.90 10.17
N ARG A 214 5.94 -12.69 11.40
CA ARG A 214 4.54 -13.01 11.76
C ARG A 214 3.55 -12.14 10.99
N MET A 215 3.81 -10.83 10.88
CA MET A 215 3.01 -9.92 10.06
C MET A 215 2.95 -10.38 8.60
N ASN A 216 4.12 -10.68 8.00
CA ASN A 216 4.21 -11.14 6.62
C ASN A 216 3.45 -12.46 6.42
N ARG A 217 3.54 -13.41 7.36
CA ARG A 217 2.74 -14.64 7.31
C ARG A 217 1.24 -14.36 7.40
N MET A 218 0.81 -13.45 8.26
CA MET A 218 -0.61 -13.09 8.39
C MET A 218 -1.16 -12.51 7.08
N VAL A 219 -0.45 -11.55 6.49
CA VAL A 219 -0.85 -10.91 5.23
C VAL A 219 -0.84 -11.92 4.08
N ARG A 220 0.23 -12.72 3.95
CA ARG A 220 0.34 -13.76 2.91
C ARG A 220 -0.84 -14.73 2.98
N ARG A 221 -1.17 -15.24 4.17
CA ARG A 221 -2.28 -16.21 4.35
C ARG A 221 -3.65 -15.70 3.85
N HIS A 222 -3.86 -14.38 3.86
CA HIS A 222 -5.11 -13.76 3.43
C HIS A 222 -4.98 -12.98 2.11
N LEU A 223 -3.84 -13.08 1.43
CA LEU A 223 -3.57 -12.29 0.23
C LEU A 223 -4.50 -12.71 -0.91
N PRO A 224 -5.29 -11.78 -1.50
CA PRO A 224 -6.15 -12.10 -2.63
C PRO A 224 -5.34 -12.15 -3.93
N VAL A 225 -4.52 -13.18 -4.10
CA VAL A 225 -3.58 -13.35 -5.22
C VAL A 225 -4.27 -13.17 -6.59
N GLN A 226 -5.47 -13.72 -6.73
CA GLN A 226 -6.25 -13.62 -7.96
C GLN A 226 -6.63 -12.17 -8.32
N LEU A 227 -6.99 -11.35 -7.32
CA LEU A 227 -7.30 -9.94 -7.51
C LEU A 227 -6.05 -9.17 -7.94
N ALA A 228 -4.94 -9.38 -7.23
CA ALA A 228 -3.68 -8.70 -7.48
C ALA A 228 -3.16 -8.98 -8.91
N ILE A 229 -3.14 -10.25 -9.32
CA ILE A 229 -2.73 -10.63 -10.68
C ILE A 229 -3.64 -9.98 -11.72
N ASN A 230 -4.95 -9.98 -11.48
CA ASN A 230 -5.89 -9.38 -12.42
C ASN A 230 -5.70 -7.88 -12.58
N MET A 231 -5.36 -7.16 -11.52
CA MET A 231 -5.05 -5.73 -11.60
C MET A 231 -3.71 -5.48 -12.32
N LEU A 232 -2.64 -6.19 -11.95
CA LEU A 232 -1.31 -6.05 -12.58
C LEU A 232 -1.30 -6.35 -14.08
N MET A 233 -2.21 -7.21 -14.55
CA MET A 233 -2.31 -7.53 -15.97
C MET A 233 -3.03 -6.46 -16.80
N LYS A 234 -3.84 -5.58 -16.20
CA LYS A 234 -4.64 -4.60 -16.97
C LYS A 234 -3.80 -3.58 -17.75
N PRO A 235 -2.71 -3.00 -17.21
CA PRO A 235 -1.85 -2.09 -17.97
C PRO A 235 -1.28 -2.71 -19.25
N LEU A 236 -1.07 -4.03 -19.29
CA LEU A 236 -0.51 -4.75 -20.44
C LEU A 236 -1.47 -4.84 -21.65
N ARG A 237 -2.78 -4.65 -21.45
CA ARG A 237 -3.84 -4.79 -22.48
C ARG A 237 -3.64 -6.02 -23.37
N LEU A 238 -3.46 -7.16 -22.72
CA LEU A 238 -3.38 -8.45 -23.42
C LEU A 238 -4.76 -8.78 -24.03
N PRO A 239 -4.83 -9.45 -25.18
CA PRO A 239 -6.08 -9.99 -25.69
C PRO A 239 -6.75 -10.87 -24.62
N ARG A 240 -8.08 -10.80 -24.49
CA ARG A 240 -8.83 -11.51 -23.41
C ARG A 240 -8.48 -12.99 -23.30
N LEU A 241 -8.26 -13.65 -24.44
CA LEU A 241 -7.86 -15.05 -24.49
C LEU A 241 -6.47 -15.28 -23.89
N LEU A 242 -5.49 -14.44 -24.23
CA LEU A 242 -4.13 -14.53 -23.69
C LEU A 242 -4.11 -14.20 -22.20
N GLN A 243 -4.88 -13.19 -21.77
CA GLN A 243 -5.01 -12.84 -20.36
C GLN A 243 -5.55 -14.02 -19.55
N SER A 244 -6.66 -14.62 -19.98
CA SER A 244 -7.28 -15.77 -19.31
C SER A 244 -6.35 -16.99 -19.25
N TRP A 245 -5.49 -17.14 -20.28
CA TRP A 245 -4.53 -18.23 -20.37
C TRP A 245 -3.33 -18.05 -19.43
N LEU A 246 -2.88 -16.81 -19.21
CA LEU A 246 -1.75 -16.48 -18.32
C LEU A 246 -2.18 -16.35 -16.85
N GLU A 247 -3.41 -15.92 -16.59
CA GLU A 247 -3.93 -15.69 -15.24
C GLU A 247 -3.87 -16.97 -14.39
N ARG A 248 -4.42 -18.08 -14.90
CA ARG A 248 -4.47 -19.37 -14.18
C ARG A 248 -3.08 -19.92 -13.78
N PRO A 249 -2.09 -20.02 -14.68
CA PRO A 249 -0.76 -20.50 -14.31
C PRO A 249 -0.03 -19.53 -13.39
N LEU A 250 -0.18 -18.21 -13.56
CA LEU A 250 0.43 -17.23 -12.66
C LEU A 250 -0.12 -17.35 -11.24
N VAL A 251 -1.44 -17.44 -11.09
CA VAL A 251 -2.10 -17.64 -9.79
C VAL A 251 -1.63 -18.93 -9.14
N PHE A 252 -1.54 -20.02 -9.90
CA PHE A 252 -1.03 -21.29 -9.40
C PHE A 252 0.41 -21.19 -8.91
N VAL A 253 1.30 -20.56 -9.68
CA VAL A 253 2.72 -20.38 -9.32
C VAL A 253 2.85 -19.49 -8.08
N VAL A 254 2.17 -18.34 -8.05
CA VAL A 254 2.20 -17.42 -6.92
C VAL A 254 1.64 -18.09 -5.67
N ASN A 255 0.53 -18.82 -5.75
CA ASN A 255 0.04 -19.59 -4.60
C ASN A 255 1.04 -20.64 -4.11
N ARG A 256 1.81 -21.25 -5.01
CA ARG A 256 2.80 -22.29 -4.64
C ARG A 256 4.12 -21.74 -4.09
N VAL A 257 4.50 -20.53 -4.49
CA VAL A 257 5.79 -19.90 -4.14
C VAL A 257 5.61 -18.84 -3.04
N VAL A 258 4.61 -17.99 -3.19
CA VAL A 258 4.34 -16.85 -2.30
C VAL A 258 3.45 -17.22 -1.13
N LEU A 259 2.66 -18.30 -1.17
CA LEU A 259 1.82 -18.70 -0.02
C LEU A 259 2.32 -19.94 0.72
N ARG A 260 3.54 -20.41 0.43
CA ARG A 260 4.14 -21.54 1.15
C ARG A 260 4.83 -21.05 2.42
N ASP A 261 4.41 -21.60 3.55
CA ASP A 261 5.06 -21.45 4.87
C ASP A 261 6.43 -22.15 4.91
#